data_AF-A0A3A0C4C7-F1
#
_entry.id   AF-A0A3A0C4C7-F1
#
_cell.length_a   1.000
_cell.length_b   1.000
_cell.length_c   1.000
_cell.angle_alpha   90.00
_cell.angle_beta   90.00
_cell.angle_gamma   90.00
#
_symmetry.space_group_name_H-M   'P 1'
#
loop_
_entity.id
_entity.type
_entity.pdbx_description
1 polymer ?
#
loop_
_entity_poly.entity_id
_entity_poly.type
_entity_poly.pdbx_seq_one_letter_code
_entity_poly.pdbx_strand_id
1 'polypeptide(L)'
;MIIRLMPWKAGVVACALLMAGCQVLAPAEKGVGTRSASVMSLWELYRHCQTSPDVETVLSAAKQLRQSADVSLNPSSDLLKSLDRFVMRQPVRTTVDPKAMAASCTLQAARTSVIAGREQEAEQLLYSVVAGYPETDYTFYVAQAKVWIEELQRPGPMSPAIHPISTY
;
A
#
# COMPACT_ATOMS: atom_id res chain seq x y z
N MET A 1 -23.23 76.81 2.37
CA MET A 1 -23.85 75.51 2.71
C MET A 1 -24.03 74.69 1.44
N ILE A 2 -23.06 73.85 1.08
CA ILE A 2 -23.21 72.69 0.16
C ILE A 2 -22.28 71.61 0.71
N ILE A 3 -22.85 70.57 1.32
CA ILE A 3 -22.14 69.39 1.82
C ILE A 3 -21.88 68.49 0.61
N ARG A 4 -20.62 68.32 0.21
CA ARG A 4 -20.26 67.28 -0.76
C ARG A 4 -20.19 65.94 -0.03
N LEU A 5 -21.22 65.12 -0.24
CA LEU A 5 -21.26 63.72 0.17
C LEU A 5 -20.13 62.95 -0.53
N MET A 6 -19.21 62.46 0.28
CA MET A 6 -18.11 61.57 -0.10
C MET A 6 -18.70 60.21 -0.57
N PRO A 7 -18.24 59.61 -1.68
CA PRO A 7 -18.81 58.37 -2.21
C PRO A 7 -18.32 57.16 -1.41
N TRP A 8 -18.81 57.00 -0.18
CA TRP A 8 -18.52 55.85 0.69
C TRP A 8 -19.03 54.53 0.11
N LYS A 9 -20.04 54.57 -0.76
CA LYS A 9 -20.76 53.36 -1.21
C LYS A 9 -20.02 52.53 -2.26
N ALA A 10 -18.98 53.06 -2.92
CA ALA A 10 -18.26 52.33 -3.96
C ALA A 10 -17.26 51.30 -3.39
N GLY A 11 -16.71 51.54 -2.20
CA GLY A 11 -15.74 50.63 -1.58
C GLY A 11 -16.37 49.35 -1.00
N VAL A 12 -17.62 49.41 -0.57
CA VAL A 12 -18.31 48.28 0.09
C VAL A 12 -18.72 47.20 -0.91
N VAL A 13 -19.06 47.58 -2.15
CA VAL A 13 -19.50 46.63 -3.19
C VAL A 13 -18.33 45.81 -3.73
N ALA A 14 -17.13 46.39 -3.84
CA ALA A 14 -15.94 45.68 -4.31
C ALA A 14 -15.43 44.62 -3.32
N CYS A 15 -15.57 44.87 -2.00
CA CYS A 15 -15.16 43.92 -0.97
C CYS A 15 -16.09 42.69 -0.88
N ALA A 16 -17.39 42.86 -1.17
CA ALA A 16 -18.36 41.76 -1.13
C ALA A 16 -18.16 40.72 -2.25
N LEU A 17 -17.66 41.15 -3.42
CA LEU A 17 -17.39 40.26 -4.56
C LEU A 17 -16.13 39.40 -4.38
N LEU A 18 -15.19 39.82 -3.53
CA LEU A 18 -13.96 39.06 -3.25
C LEU A 18 -14.15 37.93 -2.22
N MET A 19 -15.23 37.96 -1.42
CA MET A 19 -15.52 36.92 -0.42
C MET A 19 -16.46 35.80 -0.92
N ALA A 20 -17.03 35.94 -2.13
CA ALA A 20 -17.90 34.93 -2.75
C ALA A 20 -17.15 33.94 -3.66
N GLY A 21 -15.81 33.89 -3.58
CA GLY A 21 -14.96 33.11 -4.48
C GLY A 21 -14.44 31.76 -3.95
N CYS A 22 -14.86 31.28 -2.78
CA CYS A 22 -14.23 30.10 -2.15
C CYS A 22 -15.18 28.97 -1.75
N GLN A 23 -16.34 28.79 -2.41
CA GLN A 23 -17.24 27.66 -2.09
C GLN A 23 -17.80 26.90 -3.31
N VAL A 24 -17.34 27.18 -4.54
CA VAL A 24 -17.67 26.35 -5.72
C VAL A 24 -16.60 25.29 -5.93
N LEU A 25 -16.36 24.50 -4.89
CA LEU A 25 -15.86 23.15 -4.95
C LEU A 25 -16.52 22.47 -3.76
N ALA A 26 -17.78 22.09 -3.95
CA ALA A 26 -18.41 21.13 -3.07
C ALA A 26 -17.42 19.96 -2.89
N PRO A 27 -17.15 19.47 -1.66
CA PRO A 27 -16.47 18.21 -1.53
C PRO A 27 -17.37 17.20 -2.24
N ALA A 28 -16.92 16.73 -3.41
CA ALA A 28 -17.57 15.64 -4.10
C ALA A 28 -17.84 14.58 -3.04
N GLU A 29 -19.13 14.22 -2.91
CA GLU A 29 -19.53 13.10 -2.09
C GLU A 29 -18.54 11.98 -2.30
N LYS A 30 -18.16 11.32 -1.20
CA LYS A 30 -17.27 10.17 -1.19
C LYS A 30 -17.85 9.10 -2.12
N GLY A 31 -17.60 9.24 -3.40
CA GLY A 31 -17.47 8.13 -4.31
C GLY A 31 -16.43 7.26 -3.66
N VAL A 32 -16.76 5.98 -3.53
CA VAL A 32 -15.81 4.90 -3.31
C VAL A 32 -14.91 4.86 -4.56
N GLY A 33 -14.13 5.93 -4.74
CA GLY A 33 -13.06 6.03 -5.69
C GLY A 33 -11.98 5.18 -5.07
N THR A 34 -11.79 4.01 -5.66
CA THR A 34 -10.57 3.21 -5.56
C THR A 34 -9.40 4.12 -5.22
N ARG A 35 -8.95 4.09 -3.95
CA ARG A 35 -7.73 4.79 -3.55
C ARG A 35 -6.62 4.14 -4.37
N SER A 36 -6.23 4.79 -5.45
CA SER A 36 -4.94 4.56 -6.07
C SER A 36 -3.90 4.79 -4.97
N ALA A 37 -3.39 3.70 -4.39
CA ALA A 37 -2.38 3.76 -3.35
C ALA A 37 -1.21 4.57 -3.92
N SER A 38 -0.99 5.78 -3.40
CA SER A 38 0.17 6.56 -3.80
C SER A 38 1.42 5.78 -3.39
N VAL A 39 2.48 5.83 -4.20
CA VAL A 39 3.75 5.15 -3.90
C VAL A 39 4.22 5.46 -2.48
N MET A 40 4.00 6.70 -2.03
CA MET A 40 4.30 7.16 -0.67
C MET A 40 3.50 6.41 0.41
N SER A 41 2.19 6.19 0.19
CA SER A 41 1.36 5.40 1.13
C SER A 41 1.78 3.94 1.20
N LEU A 42 2.21 3.36 0.06
CA LEU A 42 2.67 1.98 0.00
C LEU A 42 4.00 1.80 0.75
N TRP A 43 4.93 2.74 0.58
CA TRP A 43 6.21 2.74 1.26
C TRP A 43 6.07 2.86 2.78
N GLU A 44 5.20 3.75 3.28
CA GLU A 44 5.00 3.86 4.72
C GLU A 44 4.32 2.63 5.32
N LEU A 45 3.39 2.02 4.58
CA LEU A 45 2.79 0.76 4.99
C LEU A 45 3.83 -0.37 5.06
N TYR A 46 4.74 -0.44 4.08
CA TYR A 46 5.88 -1.37 4.09
C TYR A 46 6.81 -1.10 5.29
N ARG A 47 7.20 0.15 5.53
CA ARG A 47 8.06 0.50 6.66
C ARG A 47 7.41 0.09 7.98
N HIS A 48 6.11 0.37 8.14
CA HIS A 48 5.37 0.02 9.34
C HIS A 48 5.34 -1.50 9.56
N CYS A 49 5.14 -2.27 8.49
CA CYS A 49 5.19 -3.73 8.54
C CYS A 49 6.55 -4.25 9.02
N GLN A 50 7.66 -3.68 8.53
CA GLN A 50 9.01 -4.11 8.88
C GLN A 50 9.39 -3.80 10.33
N THR A 51 8.84 -2.73 10.91
CA THR A 51 9.24 -2.26 12.24
C THR A 51 8.29 -2.64 13.36
N SER A 52 7.05 -3.04 13.04
CA SER A 52 6.04 -3.33 14.07
C SER A 52 6.28 -4.69 14.73
N PRO A 53 6.27 -4.77 16.07
CA PRO A 53 6.29 -6.04 16.80
C PRO A 53 4.89 -6.65 16.98
N ASP A 54 3.83 -5.91 16.68
CA ASP A 54 2.45 -6.35 16.89
C ASP A 54 1.97 -7.22 15.72
N VAL A 55 1.58 -8.46 16.02
CA VAL A 55 1.19 -9.45 15.00
C VAL A 55 0.04 -8.94 14.14
N GLU A 56 -1.02 -8.40 14.75
CA GLU A 56 -2.21 -7.94 14.04
C GLU A 56 -1.92 -6.76 13.11
N THR A 57 -1.07 -5.84 13.58
CA THR A 57 -0.60 -4.71 12.79
C THR A 57 0.17 -5.19 11.55
N VAL A 58 1.11 -6.13 11.73
CA VAL A 58 1.93 -6.66 10.62
C VAL A 58 1.06 -7.47 9.63
N LEU A 59 0.12 -8.28 10.13
CA LEU A 59 -0.85 -9.02 9.30
C LEU A 59 -1.73 -8.09 8.46
N SER A 60 -2.28 -7.05 9.10
CA SER A 60 -3.12 -6.06 8.44
C SER A 60 -2.33 -5.31 7.36
N ALA A 61 -1.09 -4.91 7.67
CA ALA A 61 -0.21 -4.25 6.72
C ALA A 61 0.14 -5.15 5.52
N ALA A 62 0.47 -6.43 5.76
CA ALA A 62 0.76 -7.41 4.70
C ALA A 62 -0.44 -7.59 3.76
N LYS A 63 -1.64 -7.73 4.32
CA LYS A 63 -2.87 -7.85 3.55
C LYS A 63 -3.12 -6.62 2.67
N GLN A 64 -2.98 -5.43 3.24
CA GLN A 64 -3.19 -4.17 2.51
C GLN A 64 -2.12 -3.94 1.41
N LEU A 65 -0.86 -4.29 1.68
CA LEU A 65 0.21 -4.24 0.68
C LEU A 65 -0.07 -5.16 -0.49
N ARG A 66 -0.47 -6.40 -0.23
CA ARG A 66 -0.79 -7.39 -1.28
C ARG A 66 -1.95 -6.91 -2.16
N GLN A 67 -3.03 -6.44 -1.54
CA GLN A 67 -4.18 -5.88 -2.27
C GLN A 67 -3.80 -4.69 -3.14
N SER A 68 -2.92 -3.82 -2.63
CA SER A 68 -2.46 -2.64 -3.37
C SER A 68 -1.54 -3.02 -4.53
N ALA A 69 -0.67 -4.01 -4.35
CA ALA A 69 0.23 -4.51 -5.38
C ALA A 69 -0.51 -5.13 -6.58
N ASP A 70 -1.62 -5.84 -6.34
CA ASP A 70 -2.45 -6.39 -7.41
C ASP A 70 -3.17 -5.31 -8.23
N VAL A 71 -3.64 -4.25 -7.56
CA VAL A 71 -4.32 -3.11 -8.22
C VAL A 71 -3.34 -2.27 -9.03
N SER A 72 -2.11 -2.05 -8.55
CA SER A 72 -1.09 -1.28 -9.27
C SER A 72 -0.70 -1.89 -10.63
N LEU A 73 -0.91 -3.19 -10.84
CA LEU A 73 -0.65 -3.87 -12.12
C LEU A 73 -1.81 -3.77 -13.12
N ASN A 74 -2.97 -3.29 -12.69
CA ASN A 74 -4.19 -3.24 -13.49
C ASN A 74 -4.76 -1.82 -13.53
N PRO A 75 -4.15 -0.89 -14.29
CA PRO A 75 -4.69 0.46 -14.45
C PRO A 75 -6.01 0.39 -15.22
N SER A 76 -7.09 0.18 -14.49
CA SER A 76 -8.45 0.10 -15.03
C SER A 76 -8.97 1.52 -15.21
N SER A 77 -8.42 2.24 -16.17
CA SER A 77 -9.04 3.44 -16.71
C SER A 77 -9.91 3.00 -17.87
N ASP A 78 -11.23 3.22 -17.79
CA ASP A 78 -12.15 2.93 -18.90
C ASP A 78 -11.79 3.69 -20.19
N LEU A 79 -11.03 4.80 -20.09
CA LEU A 79 -10.46 5.51 -21.24
C LEU A 79 -9.29 4.77 -21.88
N LEU A 80 -8.50 4.01 -21.10
CA LEU A 80 -7.37 3.22 -21.61
C LEU A 80 -7.82 1.92 -22.29
N LYS A 81 -9.02 1.39 -21.99
CA LYS A 81 -9.54 0.18 -22.64
C LYS A 81 -9.69 0.31 -24.16
N SER A 82 -9.99 1.50 -24.68
CA SER A 82 -10.06 1.73 -26.14
C SER A 82 -8.68 1.79 -26.80
N LEU A 83 -7.65 2.12 -26.02
CA LEU A 83 -6.25 2.23 -26.44
C LEU A 83 -5.45 0.96 -26.17
N ASP A 84 -5.98 0.00 -25.41
CA ASP A 84 -5.34 -1.26 -25.03
C ASP A 84 -4.91 -2.10 -26.25
N ARG A 85 -5.59 -1.95 -27.40
CA ARG A 85 -5.17 -2.58 -28.68
C ARG A 85 -3.92 -1.93 -29.29
N PHE A 86 -3.67 -0.66 -28.99
CA PHE A 86 -2.63 0.16 -29.62
C PHE A 86 -1.47 0.49 -28.69
N VAL A 87 -1.64 0.27 -27.39
CA VAL A 87 -0.65 0.60 -26.37
C VAL A 87 -0.29 -0.70 -25.67
N MET A 88 0.94 -1.16 -25.88
CA MET A 88 1.52 -2.22 -25.04
C MET A 88 1.46 -1.75 -23.59
N ARG A 89 0.85 -2.57 -22.72
CA ARG A 89 0.68 -2.32 -21.29
C ARG A 89 1.99 -1.82 -20.69
N GLN A 90 2.06 -0.52 -20.41
CA GLN A 90 3.31 0.11 -20.02
C GLN A 90 3.62 -0.33 -18.57
N PRO A 91 4.76 -0.99 -18.31
CA PRO A 91 5.10 -1.40 -16.96
C PRO A 91 5.18 -0.15 -16.07
N VAL A 92 4.47 -0.15 -14.94
CA VAL A 92 4.59 0.92 -13.97
C VAL A 92 6.04 0.90 -13.46
N ARG A 93 6.83 1.91 -13.84
CA ARG A 93 8.24 2.04 -13.46
C ARG A 93 8.33 2.70 -12.08
N THR A 94 7.91 2.01 -11.04
CA THR A 94 8.28 2.39 -9.67
C THR A 94 9.70 1.90 -9.39
N THR A 95 10.51 2.71 -8.70
CA THR A 95 11.86 2.31 -8.25
C THR A 95 11.83 1.11 -7.30
N VAL A 96 10.66 0.81 -6.72
CA VAL A 96 10.45 -0.32 -5.84
C VAL A 96 9.26 -1.13 -6.34
N ASP A 97 9.41 -2.45 -6.42
CA ASP A 97 8.35 -3.38 -6.84
C ASP A 97 7.32 -3.56 -5.70
N PRO A 98 6.04 -3.15 -5.89
CA PRO A 98 4.97 -3.37 -4.92
C PRO A 98 4.77 -4.84 -4.51
N LYS A 99 4.98 -5.78 -5.44
CA LYS A 99 4.85 -7.22 -5.15
C LYS A 99 5.99 -7.70 -4.27
N ALA A 100 7.22 -7.26 -4.53
CA ALA A 100 8.36 -7.56 -3.68
C ALA A 100 8.19 -6.99 -2.25
N MET A 101 7.67 -5.76 -2.12
CA MET A 101 7.32 -5.20 -0.80
C MET A 101 6.28 -6.06 -0.07
N ALA A 102 5.24 -6.50 -0.77
CA ALA A 102 4.19 -7.34 -0.19
C ALA A 102 4.71 -8.73 0.22
N ALA A 103 5.58 -9.35 -0.58
CA ALA A 103 6.20 -10.63 -0.26
C ALA A 103 7.08 -10.51 0.99
N SER A 104 7.94 -9.49 1.04
CA SER A 104 8.80 -9.18 2.19
C SER A 104 7.98 -8.98 3.47
N CYS A 105 6.91 -8.18 3.40
CA CYS A 105 6.04 -7.94 4.54
C CYS A 105 5.27 -9.20 4.98
N THR A 106 4.90 -10.09 4.06
CA THR A 106 4.25 -11.37 4.39
C THR A 106 5.21 -12.30 5.13
N LEU A 107 6.50 -12.33 4.75
CA LEU A 107 7.53 -13.04 5.51
C LEU A 107 7.70 -12.43 6.90
N GLN A 108 7.73 -11.11 7.01
CA GLN A 108 7.79 -10.46 8.33
C GLN A 108 6.58 -10.81 9.20
N ALA A 109 5.37 -10.86 8.63
CA ALA A 109 4.17 -11.31 9.32
C ALA A 109 4.31 -12.76 9.83
N ALA A 110 4.85 -13.65 9.00
CA ALA A 110 5.08 -15.04 9.40
C ALA A 110 6.06 -15.12 10.57
N ARG A 111 7.17 -14.38 10.50
CA ARG A 111 8.16 -14.32 11.58
C ARG A 111 7.56 -13.82 12.88
N THR A 112 6.83 -12.70 12.85
CA THR A 112 6.18 -12.14 14.04
C THR A 112 5.15 -13.13 14.61
N SER A 113 4.44 -13.86 13.75
CA SER A 113 3.48 -14.89 14.16
C SER A 113 4.17 -16.06 14.88
N VAL A 114 5.31 -16.54 14.39
CA VAL A 114 6.09 -17.59 15.10
C VAL A 114 6.57 -17.09 16.47
N ILE A 115 7.10 -15.87 16.54
CA ILE A 115 7.56 -15.28 17.82
C ILE A 115 6.41 -15.19 18.82
N ALA A 116 5.18 -14.95 18.34
CA ALA A 116 3.97 -14.91 19.16
C ALA A 116 3.36 -16.30 19.44
N GLY A 117 3.99 -17.40 19.02
CA GLY A 117 3.47 -18.77 19.19
C GLY A 117 2.31 -19.14 18.25
N ARG A 118 2.06 -18.35 17.21
CA ARG A 118 1.02 -18.57 16.19
C ARG A 118 1.58 -19.30 14.97
N GLU A 119 2.14 -20.49 15.20
CA GLU A 119 2.84 -21.26 14.16
C GLU A 119 1.94 -21.64 12.98
N GLN A 120 0.68 -22.03 13.24
CA GLN A 120 -0.27 -22.36 12.17
C GLN A 120 -0.53 -21.17 11.22
N GLU A 121 -0.57 -19.96 11.75
CA GLU A 121 -0.75 -18.77 10.92
C GLU A 121 0.52 -18.41 10.16
N ALA A 122 1.68 -18.55 10.80
CA ALA A 122 2.96 -18.40 10.12
C ALA A 122 3.08 -19.35 8.92
N GLU A 123 2.71 -20.61 9.10
CA GLU A 123 2.71 -21.61 8.03
C GLU A 123 1.77 -21.21 6.88
N GLN A 124 0.54 -20.78 7.19
CA GLN A 124 -0.41 -20.29 6.18
C GLN A 124 0.14 -19.08 5.39
N LEU A 125 0.79 -18.14 6.07
CA LEU A 125 1.43 -17.00 5.43
C LEU A 125 2.54 -17.43 4.48
N LEU A 126 3.39 -18.38 4.89
CA LEU A 126 4.49 -18.87 4.07
C LEU A 126 4.00 -19.62 2.83
N TYR A 127 2.98 -20.48 2.97
CA TYR A 127 2.35 -21.09 1.81
C TYR A 127 1.73 -20.06 0.86
N SER A 128 1.18 -18.96 1.39
CA SER A 128 0.65 -17.88 0.57
C SER A 128 1.74 -17.18 -0.26
N VAL A 129 2.98 -17.11 0.24
CA VAL A 129 4.13 -16.59 -0.53
C VAL A 129 4.50 -17.56 -1.65
N VAL A 130 4.62 -18.84 -1.36
CA VAL A 130 4.97 -19.86 -2.37
C VAL A 130 3.92 -19.94 -3.49
N ALA A 131 2.63 -19.84 -3.14
CA ALA A 131 1.53 -19.90 -4.11
C ALA A 131 1.29 -18.57 -4.84
N GLY A 132 1.55 -17.43 -4.20
CA GLY A 132 1.19 -16.11 -4.70
C GLY A 132 2.24 -15.42 -5.58
N TYR A 133 3.50 -15.84 -5.50
CA TYR A 133 4.61 -15.20 -6.21
C TYR A 133 5.31 -16.18 -7.16
N PRO A 134 5.40 -15.89 -8.48
CA PRO A 134 6.12 -16.74 -9.41
C PRO A 134 7.61 -16.77 -9.08
N GLU A 135 8.17 -17.98 -8.92
CA GLU A 135 9.54 -18.17 -8.48
C GLU A 135 10.56 -17.53 -9.43
N THR A 136 10.29 -17.46 -10.74
CA THR A 136 11.18 -16.83 -11.73
C THR A 136 11.52 -15.38 -11.40
N ASP A 137 10.57 -14.66 -10.81
CA ASP A 137 10.67 -13.22 -10.57
C ASP A 137 10.93 -12.89 -9.09
N TYR A 138 10.60 -13.83 -8.19
CA TYR A 138 10.60 -13.64 -6.73
C TYR A 138 11.36 -14.76 -5.98
N THR A 139 12.39 -15.35 -6.62
CA THR A 139 13.17 -16.50 -6.11
C THR A 139 13.56 -16.36 -4.64
N PHE A 140 14.09 -15.21 -4.24
CA PHE A 140 14.54 -14.95 -2.86
C PHE A 140 13.42 -15.18 -1.84
N TYR A 141 12.24 -14.58 -2.06
CA TYR A 141 11.13 -14.68 -1.11
C TYR A 141 10.54 -16.08 -1.07
N VAL A 142 10.43 -16.73 -2.24
CA VAL A 142 9.89 -18.09 -2.35
C VAL A 142 10.83 -19.11 -1.71
N ALA A 143 12.14 -19.00 -1.96
CA ALA A 143 13.14 -19.86 -1.34
C ALA A 143 13.16 -19.69 0.19
N GLN A 144 13.13 -18.44 0.67
CA GLN A 144 13.07 -18.16 2.10
C GLN A 144 11.82 -18.77 2.76
N ALA A 145 10.65 -18.67 2.10
CA ALA A 145 9.41 -19.25 2.59
C ALA A 145 9.50 -20.79 2.68
N LYS A 146 10.03 -21.46 1.65
CA LYS A 146 10.22 -22.92 1.64
C LYS A 146 11.10 -23.38 2.81
N VAL A 147 12.22 -22.70 3.06
CA VAL A 147 13.12 -23.02 4.18
C VAL A 147 12.41 -22.88 5.52
N TRP A 148 11.61 -21.83 5.72
CA TRP A 148 10.88 -21.66 6.98
C TRP A 148 9.74 -22.65 7.16
N ILE A 149 9.08 -23.09 6.08
CA ILE A 149 8.07 -24.17 6.15
C ILE A 149 8.72 -25.46 6.64
N GLU A 150 9.87 -25.83 6.07
CA GLU A 150 10.62 -27.03 6.49
C GLU A 150 11.07 -26.94 7.95
N GLU A 151 11.46 -25.75 8.41
CA GLU A 151 11.84 -25.50 9.81
C GLU A 151 10.65 -25.66 10.77
N LEU A 152 9.50 -25.10 10.43
CA LEU A 152 8.26 -25.22 11.23
C LEU A 152 7.76 -26.66 11.32
N GLN A 153 7.97 -27.45 10.27
CA GLN A 153 7.54 -28.85 10.23
C GLN A 153 8.51 -29.80 10.93
N ARG A 154 9.72 -29.34 11.31
CA ARG A 154 10.71 -30.19 11.96
C ARG A 154 10.23 -30.57 13.37
N PRO A 155 10.06 -31.87 13.67
CA PRO A 155 9.67 -32.31 15.02
C PRO A 155 10.83 -32.10 16.01
N GLY A 156 10.61 -31.26 17.03
CA GLY A 156 11.57 -30.98 18.09
C GLY A 156 11.24 -29.68 18.83
N PRO A 157 11.91 -29.36 19.96
CA PRO A 157 11.76 -28.05 20.57
C PRO A 157 12.31 -27.01 19.60
N MET A 158 11.38 -26.29 18.96
CA MET A 158 11.65 -25.23 18.01
C MET A 158 12.42 -24.13 18.76
N SER A 159 13.76 -24.15 18.66
CA SER A 159 14.50 -22.91 18.89
C SER A 159 14.14 -22.04 17.71
N PRO A 160 13.56 -20.84 17.89
CA PRO A 160 13.15 -19.97 16.79
C PRO A 160 14.39 -19.36 16.14
N ALA A 161 15.22 -20.20 15.52
CA ALA A 161 16.26 -19.82 14.59
C ALA A 161 15.60 -19.47 13.24
N ILE A 162 14.59 -18.61 13.27
CA ILE A 162 14.19 -17.88 12.08
C ILE A 162 15.34 -16.93 11.80
N HIS A 163 16.26 -17.40 10.95
CA HIS A 163 17.38 -16.60 10.50
C HIS A 163 16.83 -15.28 9.94
N PRO A 164 17.45 -14.13 10.30
CA PRO A 164 16.99 -12.85 9.82
C PRO A 164 16.95 -12.85 8.29
N ILE A 165 15.89 -12.27 7.72
CA ILE A 165 15.81 -11.94 6.30
C ILE A 165 17.10 -11.19 5.96
N SER A 166 17.90 -11.75 5.07
CA SER A 166 19.16 -11.15 4.65
C SER A 166 18.89 -9.74 4.11
N THR A 167 19.27 -8.72 4.87
CA THR A 167 19.26 -7.32 4.45
C THR A 167 20.56 -7.05 3.69
N TYR A 168 20.60 -7.44 2.41
CA TYR A 168 21.56 -6.91 1.45
C TYR A 168 20.82 -6.25 0.30
#